data_AF-A0A1A7ZXS4-F1
#
_entry.id   AF-A0A1A7ZXS4-F1
#
_cell.length_a   1.000
_cell.length_b   1.000
_cell.length_c   1.000
_cell.angle_alpha   90.00
_cell.angle_beta   90.00
_cell.angle_gamma   90.00
#
_symmetry.space_group_name_H-M   'P 1'
#
loop_
_entity.id
_entity.type
_entity.pdbx_description
1 polymer ?
#
loop_
_entity_poly.entity_id
_entity_poly.type
_entity_poly.pdbx_seq_one_letter_code
_entity_poly.pdbx_strand_id
1 'polypeptide(L)'
;PVVELSRELHFCFLQEKESCDPEPAGGGPSSAEQTGLSQSGSVRCKLLLYETLSKHYSSTNRPPLLPRPMADVYTAISDLLVNAKLDKALEALQLCLKLLPRSSREEMRRLLMFMSLAADPQGIKVDKEVENRLAVKKSFSRAILHSKTFPKEREDLLLVFMLSNVGEIFKIPGSLHKRVSEKLADLAEGEQPDVTGPALSHRASSRTDVDSSKNTNQELWALLNSIHLDTKRSAKERKRLLRRFYGAHPGIFNQYFGDSAATQL
;
A
#
# COMPACT_ATOMS: atom_id res chain seq x y z
N PRO A 1 -3.92 19.63 -9.73
CA PRO A 1 -2.61 18.96 -9.58
C PRO A 1 -2.07 18.33 -10.87
N VAL A 2 -2.70 17.29 -11.45
CA VAL A 2 -2.17 16.62 -12.67
C VAL A 2 -2.20 17.52 -13.90
N VAL A 3 -3.26 18.33 -14.05
CA VAL A 3 -3.42 19.28 -15.17
C VAL A 3 -2.42 20.43 -15.07
N GLU A 4 -2.06 20.83 -13.85
CA GLU A 4 -1.14 21.92 -13.55
C GLU A 4 0.31 21.49 -13.82
N LEU A 5 0.68 20.30 -13.34
CA LEU A 5 1.92 19.61 -13.71
C LEU A 5 2.06 19.43 -15.23
N SER A 6 1.00 19.00 -15.91
CA SER A 6 1.07 18.77 -17.36
C SER A 6 1.32 20.07 -18.13
N ARG A 7 0.77 21.20 -17.65
CA ARG A 7 1.02 22.53 -18.21
C ARG A 7 2.45 23.00 -17.91
N GLU A 8 2.91 22.85 -16.67
CA GLU A 8 4.25 23.30 -16.24
C GLU A 8 5.38 22.46 -16.83
N LEU A 9 5.19 21.15 -16.99
CA LEU A 9 6.12 20.26 -17.69
C LEU A 9 6.26 20.68 -19.16
N HIS A 10 5.15 21.02 -19.83
CA HIS A 10 5.19 21.49 -21.21
C HIS A 10 6.06 22.75 -21.38
N PHE A 11 5.99 23.69 -20.43
CA PHE A 11 6.88 24.87 -20.44
C PHE A 11 8.35 24.52 -20.21
N CYS A 12 8.66 23.52 -19.38
CA CYS A 12 10.04 23.12 -19.18
C CYS A 12 10.65 22.45 -20.43
N PHE A 13 9.87 21.65 -21.16
CA PHE A 13 10.31 21.01 -22.40
C PHE A 13 10.27 21.95 -23.62
N LEU A 14 9.39 22.97 -23.64
CA LEU A 14 9.38 24.00 -24.67
C LEU A 14 10.57 24.97 -24.55
N GLN A 15 10.97 25.31 -23.32
CA GLN A 15 12.11 26.19 -23.09
C GLN A 15 13.44 25.55 -23.53
N GLU A 16 13.51 24.21 -23.62
CA GLU A 16 14.62 23.50 -24.29
C GLU A 16 14.56 23.64 -25.83
N LYS A 17 13.36 23.76 -26.41
CA LYS A 17 13.12 23.74 -27.86
C LYS A 17 13.16 25.13 -28.52
N GLU A 18 12.78 26.18 -27.78
CA GLU A 18 12.74 27.58 -28.26
C GLU A 18 14.13 28.24 -28.34
N SER A 19 15.21 27.53 -27.96
CA SER A 19 16.60 28.01 -28.13
C SER A 19 17.25 27.63 -29.46
N CYS A 20 16.51 26.96 -30.36
CA CYS A 20 16.98 26.54 -31.66
C CYS A 20 16.16 27.22 -32.78
N ASP A 21 16.41 28.50 -33.03
CA ASP A 21 16.13 29.12 -34.34
C ASP A 21 17.46 29.64 -34.95
N PRO A 22 17.70 29.46 -36.26
CA PRO A 22 18.99 29.75 -36.89
C PRO A 22 19.01 31.12 -37.58
N GLU A 23 20.06 31.91 -37.38
CA GLU A 23 20.52 33.01 -38.26
C GLU A 23 21.98 33.36 -37.89
N PRO A 24 22.80 33.93 -38.79
CA PRO A 24 23.67 33.13 -39.66
C PRO A 24 25.16 33.25 -39.30
N ALA A 25 25.92 32.26 -39.79
CA ALA A 25 27.37 32.18 -39.97
C ALA A 25 28.25 33.26 -39.29
N GLY A 26 28.89 32.91 -38.18
CA GLY A 26 30.08 33.62 -37.72
C GLY A 26 30.43 33.38 -36.26
N GLY A 27 31.44 32.53 -36.02
CA GLY A 27 32.14 32.44 -34.73
C GLY A 27 31.45 31.52 -33.70
N GLY A 28 32.07 30.37 -33.42
CA GLY A 28 31.55 29.44 -32.42
C GLY A 28 31.62 29.98 -30.99
N PRO A 29 30.87 29.31 -30.08
CA PRO A 29 31.44 29.01 -28.77
C PRO A 29 31.28 27.53 -28.38
N SER A 30 32.38 27.02 -27.84
CA SER A 30 32.52 26.05 -26.76
C SER A 30 31.30 25.17 -26.41
N SER A 31 31.49 23.86 -26.54
CA SER A 31 30.58 22.78 -26.09
C SER A 31 30.16 22.82 -24.60
N ALA A 32 30.69 23.76 -23.81
CA ALA A 32 30.35 23.95 -22.40
C ALA A 32 29.03 24.73 -22.18
N GLU A 33 28.64 25.65 -23.07
CA GLU A 33 27.46 26.51 -22.84
C GLU A 33 26.13 25.83 -23.16
N GLN A 34 26.08 24.92 -24.15
CA GLN A 34 24.87 24.15 -24.49
C GLN A 34 24.48 23.15 -23.39
N THR A 35 25.46 22.69 -22.61
CA THR A 35 25.23 21.71 -21.53
C THR A 35 24.62 22.38 -20.29
N GLY A 36 24.90 23.66 -20.03
CA GLY A 36 24.37 24.40 -18.88
C GLY A 36 22.87 24.76 -18.98
N LEU A 37 22.38 25.04 -20.19
CA LEU A 37 20.96 25.40 -20.44
C LEU A 37 20.02 24.20 -20.32
N SER A 38 20.40 23.02 -20.84
CA SER A 38 19.62 21.79 -20.68
C SER A 38 19.65 21.26 -19.23
N GLN A 39 20.75 21.45 -18.51
CA GLN A 39 20.82 21.14 -17.08
C GLN A 39 19.86 22.01 -16.26
N SER A 40 19.72 23.30 -16.58
CA SER A 40 18.78 24.22 -15.92
C SER A 40 17.30 23.77 -16.09
N GLY A 41 16.91 23.38 -17.31
CA GLY A 41 15.57 22.84 -17.59
C GLY A 41 15.27 21.54 -16.85
N SER A 42 16.24 20.62 -16.83
CA SER A 42 16.14 19.35 -16.09
C SER A 42 16.02 19.55 -14.58
N VAL A 43 16.77 20.51 -14.01
CA VAL A 43 16.71 20.85 -12.59
C VAL A 43 15.34 21.42 -12.21
N ARG A 44 14.82 22.35 -13.01
CA ARG A 44 13.49 22.93 -12.80
C ARG A 44 12.39 21.87 -12.83
N CYS A 45 12.43 20.94 -13.79
CA CYS A 45 11.49 19.81 -13.85
C CYS A 45 11.50 18.97 -12.58
N LYS A 46 12.70 18.62 -12.09
CA LYS A 46 12.86 17.77 -10.90
C LYS A 46 12.33 18.46 -9.64
N LEU A 47 12.53 19.77 -9.50
CA LEU A 47 11.97 20.56 -8.40
C LEU A 47 10.43 20.62 -8.46
N LEU A 48 9.85 20.89 -9.64
CA LEU A 48 8.40 20.89 -9.84
C LEU A 48 7.76 19.52 -9.52
N LEU A 49 8.44 18.44 -9.93
CA LEU A 49 8.03 17.08 -9.59
C LEU A 49 8.06 16.85 -8.07
N TYR A 50 9.15 17.24 -7.41
CA TYR A 50 9.27 17.14 -5.96
C TYR A 50 8.16 17.90 -5.23
N GLU A 51 7.94 19.15 -5.60
CA GLU A 51 6.89 19.98 -5.00
C GLU A 51 5.50 19.38 -5.19
N THR A 52 5.20 18.86 -6.37
CA THR A 52 3.88 18.29 -6.63
C THR A 52 3.66 16.98 -5.90
N LEU A 53 4.67 16.10 -5.87
CA LEU A 53 4.60 14.87 -5.08
C LEU A 53 4.47 15.21 -3.58
N SER A 54 5.23 16.17 -3.09
CA SER A 54 5.13 16.66 -1.70
C SER A 54 3.71 17.13 -1.39
N LYS A 55 3.09 17.94 -2.26
CA LYS A 55 1.69 18.38 -2.13
C LYS A 55 0.71 17.21 -2.17
N HIS A 56 0.91 16.26 -3.08
CA HIS A 56 0.06 15.08 -3.22
C HIS A 56 0.06 14.20 -1.96
N TYR A 57 1.25 13.90 -1.44
CA TYR A 57 1.44 13.03 -0.28
C TYR A 57 1.21 13.74 1.07
N SER A 58 1.27 15.06 1.11
CA SER A 58 0.93 15.86 2.30
C SER A 58 -0.57 16.02 2.52
N SER A 59 -1.42 15.65 1.54
CA SER A 59 -2.87 15.80 1.64
C SER A 59 -3.46 14.94 2.76
N THR A 60 -4.17 15.56 3.70
CA THR A 60 -4.79 14.88 4.86
C THR A 60 -5.88 13.87 4.48
N ASN A 61 -6.39 13.94 3.25
CA ASN A 61 -7.42 13.02 2.75
C ASN A 61 -6.85 11.66 2.38
N ARG A 62 -5.52 11.49 2.43
CA ARG A 62 -4.85 10.27 2.04
C ARG A 62 -4.42 9.46 3.25
N PRO A 63 -4.85 8.20 3.38
CA PRO A 63 -4.37 7.35 4.46
C PRO A 63 -2.88 7.01 4.25
N PRO A 64 -2.13 6.78 5.35
CA PRO A 64 -0.76 6.28 5.25
C PRO A 64 -0.69 4.94 4.53
N LEU A 65 0.41 4.69 3.83
CA LEU A 65 0.66 3.47 3.08
C LEU A 65 0.87 2.26 3.99
N LEU A 66 1.32 2.49 5.24
CA LEU A 66 1.30 1.50 6.31
C LEU A 66 -0.08 1.52 7.02
N PRO A 67 -0.90 0.47 6.88
CA PRO A 67 -2.22 0.41 7.49
C PRO A 67 -2.16 0.46 9.01
N ARG A 68 -3.06 1.22 9.62
CA ARG A 68 -3.22 1.32 11.08
C ARG A 68 -3.41 -0.04 11.80
N PRO A 69 -4.13 -1.04 11.26
CA PRO A 69 -4.32 -2.32 11.94
C PRO A 69 -3.06 -3.12 12.26
N MET A 70 -1.90 -2.76 11.67
CA MET A 70 -0.61 -3.43 11.93
C MET A 70 0.30 -2.61 12.86
N ALA A 71 -0.26 -1.71 13.66
CA ALA A 71 0.51 -0.82 14.54
C ALA A 71 1.37 -1.56 15.59
N ASP A 72 0.87 -2.69 16.08
CA ASP A 72 1.60 -3.62 16.94
C ASP A 72 2.84 -4.19 16.23
N VAL A 73 2.71 -4.57 14.96
CA VAL A 73 3.83 -5.06 14.13
C VAL A 73 4.88 -3.96 13.98
N TYR A 74 4.49 -2.72 13.66
CA TYR A 74 5.44 -1.61 13.56
C TYR A 74 6.14 -1.34 14.90
N THR A 75 5.43 -1.50 16.01
CA THR A 75 5.98 -1.30 17.35
C THR A 75 7.06 -2.34 17.63
N ALA A 76 6.77 -3.61 17.33
CA ALA A 76 7.73 -4.70 17.47
C ALA A 76 8.96 -4.51 16.56
N ILE A 77 8.77 -4.05 15.32
CA ILE A 77 9.90 -3.72 14.42
C ILE A 77 10.74 -2.58 15.01
N SER A 78 10.11 -1.51 15.50
CA SER A 78 10.83 -0.40 16.14
C SER A 78 11.56 -0.84 17.41
N ASP A 79 11.00 -1.75 18.21
CA ASP A 79 11.70 -2.32 19.36
C ASP A 79 12.95 -3.12 18.93
N LEU A 80 12.87 -3.88 17.84
CA LEU A 80 14.05 -4.56 17.27
C LEU A 80 15.12 -3.55 16.85
N LEU A 81 14.71 -2.43 16.23
CA LEU A 81 15.63 -1.36 15.82
C LEU A 81 16.29 -0.67 17.02
N VAL A 82 15.53 -0.33 18.07
CA VAL A 82 16.06 0.25 19.31
C VAL A 82 17.06 -0.68 19.99
N ASN A 83 16.80 -2.00 19.93
CA ASN A 83 17.70 -3.02 20.46
C ASN A 83 18.83 -3.42 19.48
N ALA A 84 19.06 -2.66 18.41
CA ALA A 84 20.09 -2.90 17.39
C ALA A 84 20.03 -4.29 16.72
N LYS A 85 18.87 -4.95 16.70
CA LYS A 85 18.66 -6.25 16.04
C LYS A 85 18.29 -6.04 14.57
N LEU A 86 19.20 -5.44 13.79
CA LEU A 86 18.94 -4.94 12.44
C LEU A 86 18.49 -6.03 11.47
N ASP A 87 19.11 -7.22 11.48
CA ASP A 87 18.74 -8.32 10.58
C ASP A 87 17.32 -8.82 10.84
N LYS A 88 16.95 -8.95 12.12
CA LYS A 88 15.59 -9.34 12.53
C LYS A 88 14.58 -8.26 12.18
N ALA A 89 14.93 -6.99 12.35
CA ALA A 89 14.08 -5.88 11.97
C ALA A 89 13.86 -5.83 10.46
N LEU A 90 14.90 -6.08 9.65
CA LEU A 90 14.83 -6.16 8.20
C LEU A 90 13.90 -7.31 7.77
N GLU A 91 14.08 -8.50 8.33
CA GLU A 91 13.24 -9.67 8.05
C GLU A 91 11.78 -9.41 8.43
N ALA A 92 11.52 -8.88 9.63
CA ALA A 92 10.17 -8.56 10.09
C ALA A 92 9.51 -7.49 9.20
N LEU A 93 10.27 -6.48 8.77
CA LEU A 93 9.79 -5.45 7.86
C LEU A 93 9.49 -6.01 6.46
N GLN A 94 10.36 -6.86 5.91
CA GLN A 94 10.12 -7.55 4.65
C GLN A 94 8.81 -8.35 4.70
N LEU A 95 8.60 -9.15 5.75
CA LEU A 95 7.35 -9.90 5.95
C LEU A 95 6.14 -8.97 6.07
N CYS A 96 6.25 -7.90 6.86
CA CYS A 96 5.21 -6.89 7.01
C CYS A 96 4.80 -6.29 5.65
N LEU A 97 5.77 -5.90 4.81
CA LEU A 97 5.50 -5.37 3.47
C LEU A 97 4.90 -6.41 2.51
N LYS A 98 5.17 -7.71 2.71
CA LYS A 98 4.51 -8.80 1.95
C LYS A 98 3.05 -8.99 2.30
N LEU A 99 2.60 -8.57 3.48
CA LEU A 99 1.19 -8.62 3.89
C LEU A 99 0.36 -7.45 3.32
N LEU A 100 1.01 -6.37 2.87
CA LEU A 100 0.31 -5.24 2.28
C LEU A 100 -0.37 -5.60 0.96
N PRO A 101 -1.51 -4.97 0.61
CA PRO A 101 -2.11 -5.06 -0.71
C PRO A 101 -1.09 -4.73 -1.81
N ARG A 102 -1.19 -5.39 -2.96
CA ARG A 102 -0.27 -5.21 -4.09
C ARG A 102 -0.16 -3.74 -4.50
N SER A 103 -1.28 -3.03 -4.61
CA SER A 103 -1.31 -1.60 -4.96
C SER A 103 -0.49 -0.75 -3.98
N SER A 104 -0.75 -0.89 -2.68
CA SER A 104 -0.03 -0.17 -1.61
C SER A 104 1.45 -0.49 -1.60
N ARG A 105 1.84 -1.76 -1.83
CA ARG A 105 3.25 -2.18 -1.86
C ARG A 105 4.01 -1.58 -3.04
N GLU A 106 3.42 -1.62 -4.23
CA GLU A 106 4.03 -1.04 -5.42
C GLU A 106 4.17 0.48 -5.31
N GLU A 107 3.18 1.12 -4.69
CA GLU A 107 3.26 2.54 -4.43
C GLU A 107 4.32 2.90 -3.38
N MET A 108 4.36 2.17 -2.27
CA MET A 108 5.40 2.30 -1.24
C MET A 108 6.79 2.16 -1.84
N ARG A 109 7.01 1.18 -2.72
CA ARG A 109 8.30 0.98 -3.40
C ARG A 109 8.69 2.20 -4.22
N ARG A 110 7.79 2.70 -5.06
CA ARG A 110 8.06 3.89 -5.89
C ARG A 110 8.33 5.13 -5.04
N LEU A 111 7.54 5.34 -3.99
CA LEU A 111 7.72 6.48 -3.10
C LEU A 111 9.06 6.41 -2.36
N LEU A 112 9.41 5.28 -1.75
CA LEU A 112 10.68 5.13 -1.04
C LEU A 112 11.89 5.25 -1.97
N MET A 113 11.78 4.74 -3.20
CA MET A 113 12.83 4.90 -4.20
C MET A 113 12.99 6.37 -4.60
N PHE A 114 11.88 7.08 -4.85
CA PHE A 114 11.90 8.52 -5.09
C PHE A 114 12.51 9.29 -3.92
N MET A 115 12.08 8.99 -2.69
CA MET A 115 12.62 9.62 -1.48
C MET A 115 14.11 9.36 -1.33
N SER A 116 14.58 8.14 -1.58
CA SER A 116 16.01 7.80 -1.51
C SER A 116 16.83 8.60 -2.52
N LEU A 117 16.34 8.79 -3.75
CA LEU A 117 16.99 9.60 -4.77
C LEU A 117 16.96 11.10 -4.43
N ALA A 118 15.82 11.62 -3.98
CA ALA A 118 15.66 13.03 -3.61
C ALA A 118 16.43 13.40 -2.33
N ALA A 119 16.73 12.42 -1.48
CA ALA A 119 17.48 12.60 -0.23
C ALA A 119 19.01 12.60 -0.43
N ASP A 120 19.49 12.34 -1.65
CA ASP A 120 20.92 12.34 -1.96
C ASP A 120 21.53 13.74 -1.68
N PRO A 121 22.57 13.85 -0.82
CA PRO A 121 23.24 15.12 -0.56
C PRO A 121 23.99 15.68 -1.79
N GLN A 122 24.36 14.85 -2.76
CA GLN A 122 24.98 15.28 -4.01
C GLN A 122 23.95 15.56 -5.11
N GLY A 123 22.66 15.29 -4.83
CA GLY A 123 21.56 15.56 -5.73
C GLY A 123 21.16 17.03 -5.78
N ILE A 124 20.08 17.31 -6.50
CA ILE A 124 19.50 18.66 -6.55
C ILE A 124 19.02 19.06 -5.16
N LYS A 125 19.32 20.29 -4.77
CA LYS A 125 18.87 20.85 -3.49
C LYS A 125 17.35 21.09 -3.54
N VAL A 126 16.59 20.34 -2.75
CA VAL A 126 15.11 20.44 -2.72
C VAL A 126 14.59 21.52 -1.76
N ASP A 127 15.43 21.98 -0.83
CA ASP A 127 15.13 23.05 0.13
C ASP A 127 16.37 23.92 0.33
N LYS A 128 16.23 25.25 0.37
CA LYS A 128 17.37 26.17 0.42
C LYS A 128 18.14 26.12 1.75
N GLU A 129 17.45 25.82 2.84
CA GLU A 129 17.98 25.93 4.20
C GLU A 129 18.18 24.57 4.86
N VAL A 130 17.40 23.57 4.44
CA VAL A 130 17.36 22.25 5.06
C VAL A 130 18.15 21.23 4.23
N GLU A 131 18.79 20.25 4.88
CA GLU A 131 19.39 19.11 4.18
C GLU A 131 18.32 18.27 3.45
N ASN A 132 18.65 17.78 2.26
CA ASN A 132 17.75 16.99 1.42
C ASN A 132 17.12 15.81 2.19
N ARG A 133 17.91 15.08 2.98
CA ARG A 133 17.42 13.97 3.82
C ARG A 133 16.31 14.41 4.78
N LEU A 134 16.50 15.54 5.45
CA LEU A 134 15.54 16.04 6.43
C LEU A 134 14.30 16.64 5.75
N ALA A 135 14.47 17.37 4.65
CA ALA A 135 13.39 17.93 3.85
C ALA A 135 12.47 16.81 3.31
N VAL A 136 13.06 15.80 2.66
CA VAL A 136 12.35 14.64 2.12
C VAL A 136 11.63 13.87 3.21
N LYS A 137 12.30 13.58 4.34
CA LYS A 137 11.67 12.92 5.48
C LYS A 137 10.44 13.68 5.95
N LYS A 138 10.54 15.00 6.13
CA LYS A 138 9.45 15.86 6.59
C LYS A 138 8.28 15.89 5.59
N SER A 139 8.56 15.93 4.29
CA SER A 139 7.55 15.99 3.23
C SER A 139 6.73 14.70 3.10
N PHE A 140 7.34 13.54 3.32
CA PHE A 140 6.71 12.26 3.00
C PHE A 140 6.46 11.34 4.19
N SER A 141 6.95 11.65 5.40
CA SER A 141 6.79 10.76 6.57
C SER A 141 5.34 10.35 6.80
N ARG A 142 4.42 11.33 6.79
CA ARG A 142 2.98 11.12 7.01
C ARG A 142 2.34 10.19 5.99
N ALA A 143 2.86 10.16 4.77
CA ALA A 143 2.36 9.28 3.72
C ALA A 143 2.80 7.83 3.94
N ILE A 144 3.94 7.60 4.59
CA ILE A 144 4.44 6.27 4.90
C ILE A 144 3.74 5.75 6.16
N LEU A 145 3.87 6.50 7.26
CA LEU A 145 3.35 6.14 8.56
C LEU A 145 2.86 7.41 9.26
N HIS A 146 1.65 7.34 9.80
CA HIS A 146 1.16 8.38 10.70
C HIS A 146 0.20 7.75 11.70
N SER A 147 0.59 7.75 12.96
CA SER A 147 -0.30 7.33 14.04
C SER A 147 -0.15 8.22 15.26
N LYS A 148 -1.28 8.70 15.80
CA LYS A 148 -1.30 9.46 17.06
C LYS A 148 -0.77 8.65 18.25
N THR A 149 -0.82 7.33 18.17
CA THR A 149 -0.41 6.43 19.26
C THR A 149 1.01 5.91 19.09
N PHE A 150 1.67 6.18 17.97
CA PHE A 150 3.02 5.71 17.69
C PHE A 150 4.01 6.84 17.96
N PRO A 151 5.02 6.66 18.83
CA PRO A 151 5.99 7.70 19.15
C PRO A 151 6.68 8.22 17.89
N LYS A 152 6.80 9.54 17.75
CA LYS A 152 7.37 10.18 16.57
C LYS A 152 8.82 9.75 16.32
N GLU A 153 9.59 9.55 17.40
CA GLU A 153 10.98 9.10 17.36
C GLU A 153 11.07 7.69 16.74
N ARG A 154 10.07 6.84 17.00
CA ARG A 154 9.97 5.50 16.41
C ARG A 154 9.51 5.55 14.95
N GLU A 155 8.59 6.46 14.59
CA GLU A 155 8.21 6.69 13.18
C GLU A 155 9.44 7.09 12.36
N ASP A 156 10.21 8.05 12.89
CA ASP A 156 11.44 8.54 12.28
C ASP A 156 12.49 7.44 12.16
N LEU A 157 12.70 6.66 13.22
CA LEU A 157 13.66 5.54 13.21
C LEU A 157 13.29 4.49 12.14
N LEU A 158 12.01 4.11 12.07
CA LEU A 158 11.53 3.15 11.08
C LEU A 158 11.70 3.69 9.65
N LEU A 159 11.34 4.96 9.42
CA LEU A 159 11.45 5.58 8.11
C LEU A 159 12.90 5.70 7.64
N VAL A 160 13.81 6.11 8.52
CA VAL A 160 15.25 6.16 8.21
C VAL A 160 15.75 4.76 7.89
N PHE A 161 15.37 3.75 8.67
CA PHE A 161 15.75 2.36 8.40
C PHE A 161 15.24 1.86 7.04
N MET A 162 14.00 2.19 6.68
CA MET A 162 13.43 1.87 5.36
C MET A 162 14.22 2.52 4.23
N LEU A 163 14.57 3.81 4.36
CA LEU A 163 15.31 4.57 3.34
C LEU A 163 16.75 4.06 3.17
N SER A 164 17.39 3.63 4.25
CA SER A 164 18.73 3.03 4.19
C SER A 164 18.74 1.63 3.55
N ASN A 165 17.59 0.96 3.47
CA ASN A 165 17.46 -0.43 3.03
C ASN A 165 16.46 -0.60 1.87
N VAL A 166 16.18 0.44 1.07
CA VAL A 166 15.15 0.39 0.00
C VAL A 166 15.35 -0.78 -0.98
N GLY A 167 16.62 -1.13 -1.27
CA GLY A 167 16.95 -2.28 -2.13
C GLY A 167 16.65 -3.64 -1.51
N GLU A 168 16.62 -3.75 -0.18
CA GLU A 168 16.49 -5.01 0.55
C GLU A 168 15.08 -5.26 1.08
N ILE A 169 14.38 -4.24 1.56
CA ILE A 169 13.08 -4.38 2.27
C ILE A 169 11.96 -5.00 1.42
N PHE A 170 12.07 -5.00 0.09
CA PHE A 170 11.07 -5.60 -0.81
C PHE A 170 11.40 -7.02 -1.28
N LYS A 171 12.60 -7.54 -0.95
CA LYS A 171 13.02 -8.91 -1.27
C LYS A 171 12.23 -9.93 -0.45
N ILE A 172 12.33 -11.20 -0.84
CA ILE A 172 11.78 -12.30 -0.05
C ILE A 172 12.82 -12.65 1.02
N PRO A 173 12.46 -12.71 2.31
CA PRO A 173 13.40 -13.13 3.35
C PRO A 173 13.93 -14.54 3.07
N GLY A 174 15.24 -14.74 3.21
CA GLY A 174 15.87 -16.05 2.98
C GLY A 174 15.34 -17.14 3.92
N SER A 175 15.02 -16.77 5.16
CA SER A 175 14.39 -17.66 6.15
C SER A 175 13.02 -18.16 5.70
N LEU A 176 12.20 -17.31 5.07
CA LEU A 176 10.89 -17.70 4.53
C LEU A 176 11.07 -18.63 3.33
N HIS A 177 11.99 -18.29 2.42
CA HIS A 177 12.31 -19.14 1.27
C HIS A 177 12.75 -20.54 1.71
N LYS A 178 13.65 -20.62 2.70
CA LYS A 178 14.11 -21.90 3.28
C LYS A 178 12.94 -22.71 3.85
N ARG A 179 12.13 -22.10 4.73
CA ARG A 179 10.98 -22.80 5.36
C ARG A 179 9.96 -23.32 4.35
N VAL A 180 9.69 -22.54 3.30
CA VAL A 180 8.77 -22.96 2.23
C VAL A 180 9.39 -24.09 1.42
N SER A 181 10.68 -24.01 1.09
CA SER A 181 11.40 -25.06 0.37
C SER A 181 11.42 -26.39 1.14
N GLU A 182 11.72 -26.33 2.44
CA GLU A 182 11.69 -27.49 3.34
C GLU A 182 10.28 -28.10 3.35
N LYS A 183 9.24 -27.29 3.58
CA LYS A 183 7.86 -27.78 3.57
C LYS A 183 7.41 -28.40 2.25
N LEU A 184 7.89 -27.89 1.12
CA LEU A 184 7.59 -28.48 -0.18
C LEU A 184 8.33 -29.81 -0.38
N ALA A 185 9.53 -29.97 0.16
CA ALA A 185 10.26 -31.23 0.16
C ALA A 185 9.57 -32.28 1.04
N ASP A 186 9.19 -31.92 2.27
CA ASP A 186 8.44 -32.80 3.20
C ASP A 186 7.17 -33.35 2.51
N LEU A 187 6.42 -32.47 1.84
CA LEU A 187 5.19 -32.84 1.11
C LEU A 187 5.47 -33.74 -0.10
N ALA A 188 6.58 -33.54 -0.80
CA ALA A 188 6.98 -34.36 -1.94
C ALA A 188 7.40 -35.78 -1.52
N GLU A 189 7.97 -35.92 -0.31
CA GLU A 189 8.36 -37.19 0.29
C GLU A 189 7.17 -37.95 0.93
N GLY A 190 5.97 -37.36 0.91
CA GLY A 190 4.74 -37.99 1.40
C GLY A 190 4.48 -37.81 2.88
N GLU A 191 5.23 -36.94 3.57
CA GLU A 191 4.99 -36.59 4.96
C GLU A 191 3.67 -35.78 5.05
N GLN A 192 2.69 -36.29 5.80
CA GLN A 192 1.46 -35.54 6.06
C GLN A 192 1.82 -34.29 6.87
N PRO A 193 1.27 -33.11 6.53
CA PRO A 193 1.59 -31.89 7.24
C PRO A 193 1.19 -32.04 8.72
N ASP A 194 2.18 -32.03 9.60
CA ASP A 194 1.98 -31.99 11.05
C ASP A 194 1.11 -30.76 11.37
N VAL A 195 -0.09 -31.01 11.90
CA VAL A 195 -1.16 -30.03 12.17
C VAL A 195 -0.81 -29.13 13.38
N THR A 196 0.44 -29.12 13.83
CA THR A 196 0.88 -28.47 15.08
C THR A 196 1.50 -27.08 14.87
N GLY A 197 1.15 -26.38 13.78
CA GLY A 197 1.49 -24.96 13.57
C GLY A 197 0.36 -24.01 14.02
N PRO A 198 0.63 -22.78 14.50
CA PRO A 198 -0.43 -21.81 14.74
C PRO A 198 -1.16 -21.57 13.43
N ALA A 199 -2.46 -21.86 13.42
CA ALA A 199 -3.31 -21.89 12.23
C ALA A 199 -3.36 -20.53 11.52
N LEU A 200 -2.37 -20.27 10.66
CA LEU A 200 -2.46 -19.27 9.62
C LEU A 200 -3.40 -19.83 8.55
N SER A 201 -4.70 -19.61 8.80
CA SER A 201 -5.78 -19.70 7.84
C SER A 201 -5.76 -20.98 7.00
N HIS A 202 -6.51 -22.00 7.43
CA HIS A 202 -6.90 -23.11 6.57
C HIS A 202 -7.50 -22.57 5.27
N ARG A 203 -6.68 -22.43 4.24
CA ARG A 203 -7.12 -22.12 2.90
C ARG A 203 -7.64 -23.41 2.31
N ALA A 204 -8.97 -23.52 2.37
CA ALA A 204 -9.84 -24.43 1.64
C ALA A 204 -9.11 -25.34 0.65
N SER A 205 -8.94 -26.59 1.07
CA SER A 205 -8.83 -27.71 0.15
C SER A 205 -10.17 -27.83 -0.59
N SER A 206 -10.12 -27.95 -1.91
CA SER A 206 -11.26 -27.92 -2.84
C SER A 206 -12.33 -29.00 -2.65
N ARG A 207 -12.24 -29.82 -1.59
CA ARG A 207 -13.27 -30.80 -1.20
C ARG A 207 -14.14 -30.34 -0.04
N THR A 208 -13.77 -29.31 0.73
CA THR A 208 -14.58 -28.80 1.86
C THR A 208 -15.45 -27.58 1.52
N ASP A 209 -15.26 -26.95 0.36
CA ASP A 209 -16.04 -25.78 -0.07
C ASP A 209 -17.54 -26.10 -0.28
N VAL A 210 -17.87 -27.35 -0.62
CA VAL A 210 -19.26 -27.75 -0.82
C VAL A 210 -19.97 -27.90 0.52
N ASP A 211 -19.30 -28.39 1.56
CA ASP A 211 -19.91 -28.62 2.87
C ASP A 211 -19.89 -27.37 3.78
N SER A 212 -18.88 -26.50 3.70
CA SER A 212 -18.89 -25.22 4.41
C SER A 212 -19.91 -24.23 3.85
N SER A 213 -20.10 -24.23 2.52
CA SER A 213 -21.14 -23.44 1.84
C SER A 213 -22.54 -23.96 2.16
N LYS A 214 -22.73 -25.29 2.25
CA LYS A 214 -23.99 -25.89 2.73
C LYS A 214 -24.29 -25.45 4.16
N ASN A 215 -23.30 -25.48 5.06
CA ASN A 215 -23.51 -25.10 6.46
C ASN A 215 -23.85 -23.61 6.60
N THR A 216 -23.12 -22.74 5.88
CA THR A 216 -23.42 -21.30 5.85
C THR A 216 -24.80 -21.01 5.26
N ASN A 217 -25.19 -21.70 4.19
CA ASN A 217 -26.52 -21.57 3.62
C ASN A 217 -27.61 -22.09 4.60
N GLN A 218 -27.38 -23.20 5.29
CA GLN A 218 -28.30 -23.73 6.30
C GLN A 218 -28.54 -22.74 7.45
N GLU A 219 -27.49 -22.09 7.94
CA GLU A 219 -27.61 -21.05 8.97
C GLU A 219 -28.35 -19.81 8.47
N LEU A 220 -28.11 -19.40 7.21
CA LEU A 220 -28.86 -18.31 6.59
C LEU A 220 -30.34 -18.66 6.39
N TRP A 221 -30.65 -19.93 6.08
CA TRP A 221 -32.00 -20.46 6.03
C TRP A 221 -32.66 -20.48 7.42
N ALA A 222 -31.94 -20.92 8.45
CA ALA A 222 -32.42 -20.92 9.83
C ALA A 222 -32.70 -19.49 10.32
N LEU A 223 -31.82 -18.54 10.01
CA LEU A 223 -32.02 -17.12 10.30
C LEU A 223 -33.26 -16.58 9.58
N LEU A 224 -33.42 -16.85 8.29
CA LEU A 224 -34.58 -16.41 7.51
C LEU A 224 -35.88 -17.00 8.06
N ASN A 225 -35.87 -18.29 8.41
CA ASN A 225 -37.00 -18.98 9.04
C ASN A 225 -37.36 -18.37 10.40
N SER A 226 -36.34 -18.06 11.21
CA SER A 226 -36.55 -17.41 12.52
C SER A 226 -37.20 -16.04 12.36
N ILE A 227 -36.78 -15.23 11.38
CA ILE A 227 -37.38 -13.91 11.12
C ILE A 227 -38.83 -14.06 10.63
N HIS A 228 -39.09 -15.04 9.77
CA HIS A 228 -40.41 -15.26 9.19
C HIS A 228 -41.45 -15.77 10.20
N LEU A 229 -41.06 -16.76 11.04
CA LEU A 229 -41.92 -17.44 12.01
C LEU A 229 -41.99 -16.77 13.39
N ASP A 230 -41.16 -15.75 13.65
CA ASP A 230 -41.16 -15.04 14.94
C ASP A 230 -42.44 -14.18 15.11
N THR A 231 -43.42 -14.76 15.79
CA THR A 231 -44.70 -14.13 16.15
C THR A 231 -44.60 -13.12 17.29
N LYS A 232 -43.43 -13.01 17.96
CA LYS A 232 -43.19 -12.03 19.02
C LYS A 232 -42.85 -10.64 18.47
N ARG A 233 -42.49 -10.55 17.19
CA ARG A 233 -42.14 -9.30 16.51
C ARG A 233 -43.35 -8.65 15.86
N SER A 234 -43.33 -7.31 15.81
CA SER A 234 -44.32 -6.56 15.04
C SER A 234 -44.18 -6.84 13.54
N ALA A 235 -45.30 -6.85 12.81
CA ALA A 235 -45.31 -7.08 11.36
C ALA A 235 -44.42 -6.08 10.59
N LYS A 236 -44.34 -4.84 11.08
CA LYS A 236 -43.49 -3.78 10.50
C LYS A 236 -42.00 -4.09 10.66
N GLU A 237 -41.59 -4.60 11.82
CA GLU A 237 -40.20 -4.95 12.08
C GLU A 237 -39.77 -6.21 11.32
N ARG A 238 -40.66 -7.20 11.25
CA ARG A 238 -40.46 -8.41 10.43
C ARG A 238 -40.21 -8.03 8.97
N LYS A 239 -41.07 -7.18 8.39
CA LYS A 239 -40.93 -6.69 7.02
C LYS A 239 -39.62 -5.90 6.78
N ARG A 240 -39.13 -5.18 7.78
CA ARG A 240 -37.84 -4.47 7.70
C ARG A 240 -36.65 -5.44 7.66
N LEU A 241 -36.67 -6.48 8.49
CA LEU A 241 -35.61 -7.49 8.55
C LEU A 241 -35.57 -8.34 7.27
N LEU A 242 -36.73 -8.72 6.74
CA LEU A 242 -36.84 -9.44 5.45
C LEU A 242 -36.24 -8.63 4.29
N ARG A 243 -36.54 -7.33 4.21
CA ARG A 243 -35.93 -6.44 3.19
C ARG A 243 -34.42 -6.32 3.34
N ARG A 244 -33.92 -6.22 4.58
CA ARG A 244 -32.47 -6.18 4.85
C ARG A 244 -31.78 -7.49 4.47
N PHE A 245 -32.42 -8.62 4.75
CA PHE A 245 -31.93 -9.93 4.34
C PHE A 245 -31.90 -10.06 2.82
N TYR A 246 -32.98 -9.68 2.14
CA TYR A 246 -33.07 -9.72 0.67
C TYR A 246 -31.97 -8.89 -0.01
N GLY A 247 -31.67 -7.70 0.52
CA GLY A 247 -30.59 -6.85 -0.01
C GLY A 247 -29.18 -7.47 0.13
N ALA A 248 -28.97 -8.33 1.13
CA ALA A 248 -27.69 -9.00 1.36
C ALA A 248 -27.59 -10.37 0.66
N HIS A 249 -28.68 -11.13 0.61
CA HIS A 249 -28.71 -12.51 0.14
C HIS A 249 -29.98 -12.82 -0.70
N PRO A 250 -30.14 -12.23 -1.90
CA PRO A 250 -31.36 -12.36 -2.69
C PRO A 250 -31.60 -13.79 -3.20
N GLY A 251 -30.55 -14.56 -3.49
CA GLY A 251 -30.66 -15.93 -3.99
C GLY A 251 -31.30 -16.90 -2.98
N ILE A 252 -30.87 -16.83 -1.71
CA ILE A 252 -31.42 -17.66 -0.62
C ILE A 252 -32.86 -17.25 -0.30
N PHE A 253 -33.14 -15.95 -0.33
CA PHE A 253 -34.47 -15.43 -0.08
C PHE A 253 -35.49 -15.91 -1.13
N ASN A 254 -35.13 -15.85 -2.41
CA ASN A 254 -36.00 -16.32 -3.50
C ASN A 254 -36.17 -17.84 -3.47
N GLN A 255 -35.17 -18.58 -3.02
CA GLN A 255 -35.29 -20.04 -2.84
C GLN A 255 -36.20 -20.40 -1.65
N TYR A 256 -36.24 -19.58 -0.60
CA TYR A 256 -37.11 -19.78 0.58
C TYR A 256 -38.57 -19.45 0.30
N PHE A 257 -38.85 -18.30 -0.34
CA PHE A 257 -40.22 -17.85 -0.57
C PHE A 257 -40.78 -18.24 -1.94
N GLY A 258 -39.95 -18.69 -2.88
CA GLY A 258 -40.36 -19.02 -4.24
C GLY A 258 -41.12 -17.87 -4.91
N ASP A 259 -42.24 -18.20 -5.55
CA ASP A 259 -43.10 -17.23 -6.25
C ASP A 259 -43.76 -16.20 -5.31
N SER A 260 -43.74 -16.45 -4.00
CA SER A 260 -44.25 -15.50 -2.99
C SER A 260 -43.21 -14.47 -2.53
N ALA A 261 -41.98 -14.50 -3.05
CA ALA A 261 -40.92 -13.57 -2.63
C ALA A 261 -41.32 -12.09 -2.77
N ALA A 262 -42.06 -11.74 -3.82
CA ALA A 262 -42.53 -10.38 -4.07
C ALA A 262 -43.59 -9.90 -3.05
N THR A 263 -44.35 -10.81 -2.44
CA THR A 263 -45.39 -10.44 -1.46
C THR A 263 -44.85 -10.27 -0.03
N GLN A 264 -43.61 -10.70 0.21
CA GLN A 264 -42.93 -10.64 1.52
C GLN A 264 -42.06 -9.39 1.71
N LEU A 265 -41.81 -8.62 0.64
CA LEU A 265 -41.02 -7.38 0.63
C LEU A 265 -41.87 -6.12 0.83
#